data_AF-A0A314UQ97-F1
#
_entry.id   AF-A0A314UQ97-F1
#
_cell.length_a   1.000
_cell.length_b   1.000
_cell.length_c   1.000
_cell.angle_alpha   90.00
_cell.angle_beta   90.00
_cell.angle_gamma   90.00
#
_symmetry.space_group_name_H-M   'P 1'
#
loop_
_entity.id
_entity.type
_entity.pdbx_description
1 polymer ?
#
loop_
_entity_poly.entity_id
_entity_poly.type
_entity_poly.pdbx_seq_one_letter_code
_entity_poly.pdbx_strand_id
1 'polypeptide(L)'
;MKISNLFARMTEIKNDTGEYVEIREVERGDKSGGRLVVRIPDKDLTLIRAKKFLDHSSYDGVPRSVHVIATANGTRTTMVLTAQYFNTNGRVTFEVENGKLVAKPETIPQTSTFMRRIGFSPPSSRVPS
;
A
#
# COMPACT_ATOMS: atom_id res chain seq x y z
N MET A 1 -13.54 -14.20 12.03
CA MET A 1 -12.29 -13.94 11.30
C MET A 1 -11.62 -12.73 11.92
N LYS A 2 -10.41 -12.84 12.50
CA LYS A 2 -9.75 -11.67 13.13
C LYS A 2 -9.40 -10.64 12.04
N ILE A 3 -9.79 -9.38 12.24
CA ILE A 3 -9.48 -8.24 11.34
C ILE A 3 -7.98 -8.15 11.03
N SER A 4 -7.13 -8.67 11.93
CA SER A 4 -5.68 -8.78 11.76
C SER A 4 -5.22 -9.52 10.50
N ASN A 5 -6.00 -10.48 9.99
CA ASN A 5 -5.64 -11.22 8.77
C ASN A 5 -6.17 -10.54 7.50
N LEU A 6 -7.15 -9.65 7.60
CA LEU A 6 -7.75 -9.01 6.43
C LEU A 6 -6.80 -7.98 5.81
N PHE A 7 -5.84 -7.42 6.57
CA PHE A 7 -4.91 -6.36 6.15
C PHE A 7 -3.43 -6.71 6.34
N ALA A 8 -3.10 -8.00 6.37
CA ALA A 8 -1.73 -8.49 6.58
C ALA A 8 -0.83 -8.35 5.33
N ARG A 9 -1.43 -8.07 4.17
CA ARG A 9 -0.73 -7.99 2.88
C ARG A 9 0.25 -6.82 2.86
N MET A 10 1.44 -7.04 2.30
CA MET A 10 2.35 -5.97 1.88
C MET A 10 1.92 -5.47 0.50
N THR A 11 1.85 -4.14 0.37
CA THR A 11 1.56 -3.43 -0.86
C THR A 11 2.79 -2.64 -1.24
N GLU A 12 3.23 -2.80 -2.47
CA GLU A 12 4.32 -2.01 -3.03
C GLU A 12 3.80 -0.68 -3.57
N ILE A 13 4.39 0.42 -3.12
CA ILE A 13 4.06 1.76 -3.57
C ILE A 13 5.23 2.30 -4.36
N LYS A 14 4.99 2.61 -5.63
CA LYS A 14 5.96 3.26 -6.50
C LYS A 14 5.57 4.71 -6.73
N ASN A 15 6.54 5.62 -6.62
CA ASN A 15 6.34 7.02 -6.94
C ASN A 15 6.99 7.37 -8.29
N ASP A 16 6.18 7.66 -9.30
CA ASP A 16 6.60 8.14 -10.61
C ASP A 16 6.03 9.56 -10.88
N THR A 17 5.87 10.38 -9.83
CA THR A 17 5.24 11.71 -9.92
C THR A 17 6.23 12.85 -10.25
N GLY A 18 7.54 12.63 -10.12
CA GLY A 18 8.58 13.62 -10.41
C GLY A 18 9.16 14.35 -9.19
N GLU A 19 8.56 14.27 -7.99
CA GLU A 19 9.18 14.80 -6.77
C GLU A 19 8.99 13.91 -5.53
N TYR A 20 7.82 13.94 -4.89
CA TYR A 20 7.53 13.11 -3.72
C TYR A 20 6.04 12.89 -3.54
N VAL A 21 5.71 11.73 -2.99
CA VAL A 21 4.35 11.37 -2.56
C VAL A 21 4.31 11.29 -1.04
N GLU A 22 3.35 11.95 -0.43
CA GLU A 22 2.97 11.76 0.97
C GLU A 22 1.68 10.95 1.04
N ILE A 23 1.64 9.94 1.91
CA ILE A 23 0.40 9.28 2.28
C ILE A 23 0.11 9.64 3.72
N ARG A 24 -1.07 10.20 3.96
CA ARG A 24 -1.53 10.70 5.25
C ARG A 24 -2.85 10.07 5.63
N GLU A 25 -3.05 9.84 6.92
CA GLU A 25 -4.37 9.55 7.49
C GLU A 25 -5.02 10.84 7.95
N VAL A 26 -6.22 11.11 7.48
CA VAL A 26 -6.97 12.31 7.80
C VAL A 26 -8.24 11.93 8.56
N GLU A 27 -8.46 12.56 9.70
CA GLU A 27 -9.71 12.43 10.44
C GLU A 27 -10.78 13.37 9.85
N ARG A 28 -12.05 12.98 9.99
CA ARG A 28 -13.15 13.84 9.55
C ARG A 28 -13.11 15.16 10.33
N GLY A 29 -13.00 16.28 9.60
CA GLY A 29 -12.93 17.62 10.20
C GLY A 29 -11.52 18.04 10.61
N ASP A 30 -10.50 17.21 10.37
CA ASP A 30 -9.11 17.57 10.62
C ASP A 30 -8.63 18.67 9.66
N LYS A 31 -8.29 19.83 10.24
CA LYS A 31 -7.75 21.00 9.51
C LYS A 31 -6.22 21.00 9.46
N SER A 32 -5.55 20.11 10.19
CA SER A 32 -4.09 20.02 10.24
C SER A 32 -3.47 19.27 9.06
N GLY A 33 -4.31 18.65 8.22
CA GLY A 33 -3.88 17.93 7.02
C GLY A 33 -3.47 16.47 7.27
N GLY A 34 -3.83 15.90 8.42
CA GLY A 34 -3.63 14.49 8.74
C GLY A 34 -2.24 14.12 9.23
N ARG A 35 -2.17 12.93 9.81
CA ARG A 35 -0.94 12.28 10.25
C ARG A 35 -0.19 11.72 9.04
N LEU A 36 1.07 12.09 8.88
CA LEU A 36 1.96 11.49 7.89
C LEU A 36 2.23 10.02 8.24
N VAL A 37 1.94 9.12 7.30
CA VAL A 37 2.20 7.67 7.41
C VAL A 37 3.46 7.29 6.67
N VAL A 38 3.63 7.81 5.45
CA VAL A 38 4.82 7.57 4.63
C VAL A 38 5.07 8.76 3.71
N ARG A 39 6.34 9.04 3.47
CA ARG A 39 6.83 9.96 2.43
C ARG A 39 7.74 9.17 1.50
N ILE A 40 7.51 9.26 0.21
CA ILE A 40 8.16 8.46 -0.83
C ILE A 40 8.83 9.45 -1.82
N PRO A 41 10.16 9.51 -1.90
CA PRO A 41 10.88 10.30 -2.90
C PRO A 41 10.58 9.88 -4.35
N ASP A 42 10.95 10.71 -5.33
CA ASP A 42 10.77 10.42 -6.75
C ASP A 42 11.52 9.16 -7.16
N LYS A 43 10.89 8.34 -8.00
CA LYS A 43 11.39 7.05 -8.50
C LYS A 43 11.71 6.03 -7.42
N ASP A 44 11.30 6.29 -6.17
CA ASP A 44 11.49 5.39 -5.05
C ASP A 44 10.30 4.44 -4.89
N LEU A 45 10.56 3.35 -4.16
CA LEU A 45 9.64 2.26 -3.94
C LEU A 45 9.60 1.94 -2.45
N THR A 46 8.40 1.88 -1.88
CA THR A 46 8.20 1.58 -0.47
C THR A 46 7.14 0.50 -0.29
N LEU A 47 7.40 -0.45 0.61
CA LEU A 47 6.41 -1.43 1.03
C LEU A 47 5.62 -0.94 2.24
N ILE A 48 4.29 -0.99 2.15
CA ILE A 48 3.39 -0.65 3.25
C ILE A 48 2.44 -1.80 3.56
N ARG A 49 1.98 -1.88 4.82
CA ARG A 49 0.84 -2.73 5.18
C ARG A 49 -0.38 -1.84 5.33
N ALA A 50 -1.48 -2.22 4.70
CA ALA A 50 -2.74 -1.49 4.80
C ALA A 50 -3.27 -1.38 6.25
N LYS A 51 -2.87 -2.30 7.14
CA LYS A 51 -3.17 -2.25 8.58
C LYS A 51 -2.71 -0.93 9.24
N LYS A 52 -1.64 -0.30 8.73
CA LYS A 52 -1.18 1.01 9.22
C LYS A 52 -2.27 2.08 9.16
N PHE A 53 -3.21 1.97 8.22
CA PHE A 53 -4.33 2.91 8.07
C PHE A 53 -5.55 2.59 8.95
N LEU A 54 -5.52 1.47 9.67
CA LEU A 54 -6.63 0.99 10.51
C LEU A 54 -6.32 1.10 11.99
N ASP A 55 -5.05 0.94 12.36
CA ASP A 55 -4.58 0.97 13.75
C ASP A 55 -4.80 2.33 14.44
N HIS A 56 -5.18 3.36 13.69
CA HIS A 56 -5.27 4.70 14.23
C HIS A 56 -6.69 5.29 14.31
N SER A 57 -7.78 4.65 13.87
CA SER A 57 -9.14 5.23 14.03
C SER A 57 -9.49 5.44 15.52
N SER A 58 -9.52 6.71 15.97
CA SER A 58 -9.76 7.09 17.37
C SER A 58 -11.08 7.83 17.62
N TYR A 59 -11.86 8.15 16.58
CA TYR A 59 -13.07 8.97 16.70
C TYR A 59 -14.31 8.25 16.14
N ASP A 60 -15.29 8.01 17.02
CA ASP A 60 -16.71 7.72 16.77
C ASP A 60 -17.07 6.72 15.65
N GLY A 61 -16.27 5.69 15.44
CA GLY A 61 -16.58 4.65 14.44
C GLY A 61 -16.57 5.15 12.99
N VAL A 62 -16.01 6.34 12.72
CA VAL A 62 -15.85 6.88 11.38
C VAL A 62 -14.49 6.43 10.82
N PRO A 63 -14.45 5.75 9.66
CA PRO A 63 -13.19 5.38 9.02
C PRO A 63 -12.40 6.63 8.64
N ARG A 64 -11.11 6.67 8.98
CA ARG A 64 -10.19 7.71 8.50
C ARG A 64 -10.00 7.60 7.00
N SER A 65 -9.87 8.73 6.32
CA SER A 65 -9.54 8.78 4.90
C SER A 65 -8.03 8.71 4.70
N VAL A 66 -7.58 7.98 3.68
CA VAL A 66 -6.15 7.95 3.30
C VAL A 66 -5.94 8.95 2.17
N HIS A 67 -5.28 10.06 2.47
CA HIS A 67 -4.95 11.09 1.51
C HIS A 67 -3.58 10.81 0.91
N VAL A 68 -3.54 10.58 -0.39
CA VAL A 68 -2.31 10.54 -1.17
C VAL A 68 -2.11 11.91 -1.78
N ILE A 69 -0.95 12.48 -1.52
CA ILE A 69 -0.64 13.84 -1.91
C ILE A 69 0.67 13.81 -2.68
N ALA A 70 0.61 14.17 -3.96
CA ALA A 70 1.79 14.32 -4.80
C ALA A 70 2.10 15.81 -4.96
N THR A 71 3.39 16.13 -4.94
CA THR A 71 3.88 17.42 -5.43
C THR A 71 4.60 17.15 -6.73
N ALA A 72 4.22 17.85 -7.79
CA ALA A 72 4.89 17.75 -9.08
C ALA A 72 4.96 19.14 -9.69
N ASN A 73 6.16 19.56 -10.10
CA ASN A 73 6.43 20.89 -10.62
C ASN A 73 5.89 22.00 -9.70
N GLY A 74 6.08 21.84 -8.38
CA GLY A 74 5.58 22.78 -7.36
C GLY A 74 4.05 22.80 -7.15
N THR A 75 3.28 22.00 -7.89
CA THR A 75 1.82 21.90 -7.71
C THR A 75 1.48 20.71 -6.82
N ARG A 76 0.73 20.96 -5.73
CA ARG A 76 0.25 19.94 -4.81
C ARG A 76 -1.11 19.42 -5.25
N THR A 77 -1.22 18.12 -5.48
CA THR A 77 -2.46 17.45 -5.88
C THR A 77 -2.80 16.31 -4.91
N THR A 78 -4.08 16.14 -4.59
CA THR A 78 -4.54 15.22 -3.55
C THR A 78 -5.58 14.26 -4.11
N MET A 79 -5.44 12.99 -3.74
CA MET A 79 -6.38 11.91 -4.03
C MET A 79 -6.71 11.17 -2.74
N VAL A 80 -7.96 10.75 -2.59
CA VAL A 80 -8.41 9.99 -1.42
C VAL A 80 -8.58 8.53 -1.80
N LEU A 81 -7.89 7.64 -1.09
CA LEU A 81 -8.00 6.19 -1.21
C LEU A 81 -8.48 5.56 0.10
N THR A 82 -8.96 4.32 0.02
CA THR A 82 -9.30 3.52 1.20
C THR A 82 -8.12 2.64 1.60
N ALA A 83 -8.03 2.26 2.88
CA ALA A 83 -7.08 1.24 3.32
C ALA A 83 -7.24 -0.07 2.52
N GLN A 84 -8.48 -0.42 2.18
CA GLN A 84 -8.80 -1.58 1.36
C GLN A 84 -8.20 -1.50 -0.05
N TYR A 85 -8.11 -0.31 -0.66
CA TYR A 85 -7.49 -0.15 -1.98
C TYR A 85 -6.04 -0.65 -1.97
N PHE A 86 -5.28 -0.29 -0.94
CA PHE A 86 -3.91 -0.79 -0.79
C PHE A 86 -3.87 -2.28 -0.51
N ASN A 87 -4.77 -2.80 0.30
CA ASN A 87 -4.79 -4.22 0.63
C ASN A 87 -5.19 -5.14 -0.56
N THR A 88 -6.09 -4.66 -1.42
CA THR A 88 -6.53 -5.39 -2.60
C THR A 88 -5.42 -5.44 -3.64
N ASN A 89 -4.73 -4.33 -3.87
CA ASN A 89 -3.70 -4.21 -4.89
C ASN A 89 -2.34 -4.65 -4.35
N GLY A 90 -1.59 -5.42 -5.13
CA GLY A 90 -0.24 -5.85 -4.73
C GLY A 90 0.80 -4.77 -4.91
N ARG A 91 0.59 -3.93 -5.91
CA ARG A 91 1.37 -2.74 -6.19
C ARG A 91 0.45 -1.60 -6.59
N VAL A 92 0.83 -0.38 -6.24
CA VAL A 92 0.19 0.86 -6.68
C VAL A 92 1.31 1.81 -7.13
N THR A 93 1.25 2.23 -8.39
CA THR A 93 2.13 3.29 -8.90
C THR A 93 1.37 4.60 -8.91
N PHE A 94 1.96 5.64 -8.35
CA PHE A 94 1.44 7.00 -8.40
C PHE A 94 2.14 7.78 -9.50
N GLU A 95 1.35 8.41 -10.37
CA GLU A 95 1.81 9.22 -11.50
C GLU A 95 1.05 10.54 -11.55
N VAL A 96 1.58 11.52 -12.28
CA VAL A 96 0.85 12.75 -12.61
C VAL A 96 0.57 12.79 -14.11
N GLU A 97 -0.71 12.69 -14.47
CA GLU A 97 -1.19 12.76 -15.84
C GLU A 97 -2.04 14.03 -15.99
N ASN A 98 -1.70 14.90 -16.95
CA ASN A 98 -2.41 16.15 -17.20
C ASN A 98 -2.60 17.03 -15.93
N GLY A 99 -1.58 17.07 -15.07
CA GLY A 99 -1.60 17.83 -13.81
C GLY A 99 -2.44 17.21 -12.69
N LYS A 100 -2.92 15.98 -12.85
CA LYS A 100 -3.72 15.26 -11.85
C LYS A 100 -2.99 14.02 -11.36
N LEU A 101 -3.08 13.77 -10.05
CA LEU A 101 -2.58 12.53 -9.47
C LEU A 101 -3.45 11.35 -9.92
N VAL A 102 -2.80 10.33 -10.46
CA VAL A 102 -3.41 9.07 -10.88
C VAL A 102 -2.75 7.92 -10.10
N ALA A 103 -3.56 6.93 -9.73
CA ALA A 103 -3.08 5.66 -9.17
C ALA A 103 -3.29 4.54 -10.18
N LYS A 104 -2.21 3.84 -10.51
CA LYS A 104 -2.22 2.64 -11.37
C LYS A 104 -2.08 1.40 -10.51
N PRO A 105 -3.18 0.69 -10.22
CA PRO A 105 -3.14 -0.52 -9.41
C PRO A 105 -2.67 -1.71 -10.24
N GLU A 106 -1.89 -2.57 -9.61
CA GLU A 106 -1.56 -3.90 -10.11
C GLU A 106 -2.02 -4.95 -9.10
N THR A 107 -2.98 -5.77 -9.50
CA THR A 107 -3.48 -6.89 -8.69
C THR A 107 -2.49 -8.04 -8.77
N ILE A 108 -1.53 -8.07 -7.86
CA ILE A 108 -0.67 -9.24 -7.69
C ILE A 108 -1.48 -10.26 -6.88
N PRO A 109 -1.60 -11.54 -7.27
CA PRO A 109 -2.22 -12.55 -6.42
C PRO A 109 -1.45 -12.68 -5.11
N GLN A 110 -2.14 -12.87 -3.98
CA GLN A 110 -1.45 -13.32 -2.79
C GLN A 110 -0.94 -14.74 -3.10
N THR A 111 0.38 -14.92 -3.12
CA THR A 111 0.96 -16.27 -3.17
C THR A 111 0.55 -16.99 -1.90
N SER A 112 -0.56 -17.71 -2.02
CA SER A 112 -1.03 -18.60 -0.99
C SER A 112 0.11 -19.54 -0.64
N THR A 113 0.57 -19.49 0.61
CA THR A 113 1.53 -20.43 1.19
C THR A 113 1.07 -21.90 1.02
N PHE A 114 -0.17 -22.13 0.57
CA PHE A 114 -0.72 -23.44 0.24
C PHE A 114 -0.04 -24.14 -0.96
N MET A 115 0.72 -23.44 -1.82
CA MET A 115 1.54 -24.09 -2.86
C MET A 115 2.96 -24.47 -2.42
N ARG A 116 3.34 -24.30 -1.14
CA ARG A 116 4.62 -24.83 -0.62
C ARG A 116 4.53 -26.25 -0.04
N ARG A 117 3.35 -26.88 -0.15
CA ARG A 117 3.06 -28.24 0.38
C ARG A 117 2.66 -29.27 -0.67
N ILE A 118 2.96 -29.04 -1.95
CA ILE A 118 2.90 -30.12 -2.95
C ILE A 118 4.34 -30.55 -3.20
N GLY A 119 4.67 -31.71 -2.62
CA GLY A 119 6.03 -32.19 -2.43
C GLY A 119 6.82 -32.33 -3.73
N PHE A 120 8.04 -31.81 -3.69
CA PHE A 120 9.15 -32.34 -4.45
C PHE A 120 10.22 -32.73 -3.43
N SER A 121 10.20 -34.00 -3.02
CA SER A 121 11.39 -34.65 -2.46
C SER A 121 12.27 -35.05 -3.65
N PRO A 122 13.52 -34.58 -3.77
CA PRO A 122 14.45 -35.17 -4.73
C PRO A 122 14.83 -36.59 -4.29
N PRO A 123 15.21 -37.49 -5.22
CA PRO A 123 15.37 -38.91 -4.95
C PRO A 123 16.60 -39.17 -4.07
N SER A 124 16.42 -39.98 -3.03
CA SER A 124 17.52 -40.52 -2.23
C SER A 124 18.16 -41.70 -2.99
N SER A 125 19.20 -41.45 -3.76
CA SER A 125 20.13 -42.50 -4.20
C SER A 125 21.25 -42.65 -3.17
N ARG A 126 21.03 -43.50 -2.16
CA ARG A 126 22.12 -44.03 -1.34
C ARG A 126 22.48 -45.41 -1.91
N VAL A 127 23.61 -45.47 -2.61
CA VAL A 127 24.25 -46.70 -3.04
C VAL A 127 24.85 -47.38 -1.80
N PRO A 128 24.51 -48.65 -1.49
CA PRO A 128 25.26 -49.40 -0.49
C PRO A 128 26.56 -49.92 -1.12
N SER A 129 27.65 -49.65 -0.41
CA SER A 129 29.00 -50.22 -0.59
C SER A 129 29.03 -51.72 -0.37
#